data_AF-A0A498NES1-F1
#
_entry.id   AF-A0A498NES1-F1
#
_cell.length_a   1.000
_cell.length_b   1.000
_cell.length_c   1.000
_cell.angle_alpha   90.00
_cell.angle_beta   90.00
_cell.angle_gamma   90.00
#
_symmetry.space_group_name_H-M   'P 1'
#
loop_
_entity.id
_entity.type
_entity.pdbx_description
1 polymer ?
#
loop_
_entity_poly.entity_id
_entity_poly.type
_entity_poly.pdbx_seq_one_letter_code
_entity_poly.pdbx_strand_id
1 'polypeptide(L)'
;MVGWALGLAVFRIGDYIFSRYSVGDQLGKGGFGVVYEGRRLEDDLKVALKYVTKTDDMECIDIPDHPVPLPKEIALTFLANKGHRVPEIIRLLD
;
A
#
# COMPACT_ATOMS: atom_id res chain seq x y z
N MET A 1 9.74 10.61 15.61
CA MET A 1 9.21 9.38 14.98
C MET A 1 8.06 8.89 15.84
N VAL A 2 6.82 9.13 15.43
CA VAL A 2 5.62 8.64 16.14
C VAL A 2 5.20 7.31 15.52
N GLY A 3 4.91 6.32 16.37
CA GLY A 3 4.83 4.89 16.06
C GLY A 3 3.71 4.42 15.13
N TRP A 4 3.76 4.83 13.86
CA TRP A 4 2.94 4.30 12.77
C TRP A 4 3.80 3.40 11.88
N ALA A 5 4.19 2.25 12.40
CA ALA A 5 4.70 1.18 11.56
C ALA A 5 3.77 0.00 11.79
N LEU A 6 2.98 -0.37 10.78
CA LEU A 6 2.62 -1.74 10.42
C LEU A 6 1.46 -1.70 9.41
N GLY A 7 1.81 -1.78 8.13
CA GLY A 7 0.84 -1.97 7.05
C GLY A 7 0.79 -0.79 6.09
N LEU A 8 1.40 -0.97 4.92
CA LEU A 8 1.08 -0.18 3.74
C LEU A 8 -0.02 -0.93 2.99
N ALA A 9 -1.08 -0.22 2.63
CA ALA A 9 -2.08 -0.75 1.72
C ALA A 9 -2.17 0.19 0.50
N VAL A 10 -2.01 -0.37 -0.69
CA VAL A 10 -1.88 0.39 -1.95
C VAL A 10 -3.02 0.02 -2.87
N PHE A 11 -3.89 0.98 -3.16
CA PHE A 11 -5.13 0.71 -3.89
C PHE A 11 -5.15 1.37 -5.25
N ARG A 12 -5.84 0.74 -6.20
CA ARG A 12 -6.13 1.31 -7.51
C ARG A 12 -7.42 2.13 -7.42
N ILE A 13 -7.51 3.22 -8.18
CA ILE A 13 -8.77 3.96 -8.38
C ILE A 13 -9.82 2.98 -8.94
N GLY A 14 -10.88 2.76 -8.15
CA GLY A 14 -11.94 1.77 -8.40
C GLY A 14 -12.14 0.76 -7.27
N ASP A 15 -11.18 0.61 -6.36
CA ASP A 15 -11.28 -0.32 -5.24
C ASP A 15 -12.18 0.24 -4.13
N TYR A 16 -13.08 -0.60 -3.61
CA TYR A 16 -13.98 -0.32 -2.47
C TYR A 16 -13.21 -0.20 -1.15
N ILE A 17 -12.13 0.57 -1.10
CA ILE A 17 -11.26 0.72 0.07
C ILE A 17 -12.06 1.11 1.33
N PHE A 18 -13.07 1.96 1.17
CA PHE A 18 -13.97 2.40 2.24
C PHE A 18 -14.83 1.29 2.84
N SER A 19 -14.97 0.14 2.15
CA SER A 19 -15.67 -1.04 2.70
C SER A 19 -14.81 -1.86 3.66
N ARG A 20 -13.48 -1.69 3.63
CA ARG A 20 -12.53 -2.46 4.46
C ARG A 20 -11.71 -1.57 5.39
N TYR A 21 -11.58 -0.28 5.07
CA TYR A 21 -10.77 0.67 5.82
C TYR A 21 -11.53 1.98 6.04
N SER A 22 -11.42 2.54 7.23
CA SER A 22 -11.70 3.96 7.46
C SER A 22 -10.47 4.79 7.07
N VAL A 23 -10.70 5.96 6.47
CA VAL A 23 -9.66 6.91 6.07
C VAL A 23 -9.68 8.08 7.04
N GLY A 24 -8.52 8.39 7.61
CA GLY A 24 -8.30 9.50 8.53
C GLY A 24 -7.52 10.65 7.87
N ASP A 25 -6.72 11.33 8.68
CA ASP A 25 -5.98 12.52 8.26
C ASP A 25 -4.87 12.21 7.25
N GLN A 26 -4.52 13.19 6.43
CA GLN A 26 -3.38 13.08 5.53
C GLN A 26 -2.08 13.08 6.33
N LEU A 27 -1.26 12.03 6.16
CA LEU A 27 0.05 11.90 6.78
C LEU A 27 1.16 12.55 5.94
N GLY A 28 1.01 12.57 4.61
CA GLY A 28 2.00 13.18 3.72
C GLY A 28 1.60 13.17 2.26
N LYS A 29 2.22 14.05 1.47
CA LYS A 29 2.04 14.15 0.01
C LYS A 29 3.39 14.31 -0.67
N GLY A 30 3.65 13.50 -1.69
CA GLY A 30 4.85 13.55 -2.51
C GLY A 30 4.52 13.44 -4.00
N GLY A 31 5.55 13.41 -4.85
CA GLY A 31 5.38 13.31 -6.31
C GLY A 31 4.67 12.04 -6.77
N PHE A 32 4.70 10.98 -5.96
CA PHE A 32 4.15 9.65 -6.29
C PHE A 32 2.79 9.38 -5.62
N GLY A 33 2.18 10.36 -4.95
CA GLY A 33 0.86 10.22 -4.35
C GLY A 33 0.70 10.82 -2.96
N VAL A 34 -0.39 10.44 -2.32
CA VAL A 34 -0.81 10.94 -1.00
C VAL A 34 -0.96 9.77 -0.05
N VAL A 35 -0.50 9.94 1.19
CA VAL A 35 -0.62 8.97 2.27
C VAL A 35 -1.58 9.50 3.33
N TYR A 36 -2.52 8.67 3.74
CA TYR A 36 -3.49 8.95 4.80
C TYR A 36 -3.32 7.95 5.95
N GLU A 37 -3.73 8.36 7.14
CA GLU A 37 -4.03 7.43 8.22
C GLU A 37 -5.19 6.55 7.77
N GLY A 38 -5.14 5.27 8.10
CA GLY A 38 -6.31 4.41 7.99
C GLY A 38 -6.43 3.46 9.15
N ARG A 39 -7.63 2.90 9.31
CA ARG A 39 -7.86 1.76 10.19
C ARG A 39 -8.65 0.69 9.46
N ARG A 40 -8.19 -0.56 9.57
CA ARG A 40 -8.94 -1.70 9.03
C ARG A 40 -10.18 -1.94 9.87
N LEU A 41 -11.33 -2.05 9.23
CA LEU A 41 -12.62 -2.16 9.92
C LEU A 41 -12.80 -3.49 10.64
N GLU A 42 -12.13 -4.55 10.18
CA GLU A 42 -12.24 -5.90 10.74
C GLU A 42 -11.61 -6.03 12.14
N ASP A 43 -10.46 -5.40 12.37
CA ASP A 43 -9.63 -5.61 13.56
C ASP A 43 -9.02 -4.32 14.16
N ASP A 44 -9.46 -3.15 13.69
CA ASP A 44 -8.96 -1.81 14.08
C ASP A 44 -7.46 -1.62 13.87
N LEU A 45 -6.85 -2.41 12.97
CA LEU A 45 -5.43 -2.29 12.66
C LEU A 45 -5.14 -0.93 12.02
N LYS A 46 -4.28 -0.13 12.68
CA LYS A 46 -3.76 1.13 12.15
C LYS A 46 -2.85 0.89 10.96
N VAL A 47 -3.10 1.57 9.85
CA VAL A 47 -2.39 1.41 8.58
C VAL A 47 -2.06 2.76 7.95
N ALA A 48 -1.13 2.75 7.02
CA ALA A 48 -0.90 3.86 6.09
C ALA A 48 -1.56 3.52 4.75
N LEU A 49 -2.53 4.33 4.33
CA LEU A 49 -3.22 4.19 3.05
C LEU A 49 -2.52 5.08 2.02
N LYS A 50 -1.86 4.50 1.02
CA LYS A 50 -1.20 5.26 -0.04
C LYS A 50 -2.05 5.23 -1.31
N TYR A 51 -2.53 6.41 -1.70
CA TYR A 51 -3.22 6.61 -2.96
C TYR A 51 -2.23 7.06 -4.03
N VAL A 52 -2.18 6.28 -5.10
CA VAL A 52 -1.32 6.54 -6.25
C VAL A 52 -2.19 6.66 -7.49
N THR A 53 -2.11 7.79 -8.18
CA THR A 53 -2.75 7.96 -9.48
C THR A 53 -1.94 7.19 -10.51
N LYS A 54 -2.59 6.28 -11.25
CA LYS A 54 -1.94 5.65 -12.39
C LYS A 54 -1.79 6.67 -13.51
N THR A 55 -0.58 6.74 -14.04
CA THR A 55 -0.23 7.51 -15.23
C THR A 55 0.30 6.55 -16.28
N ASP A 56 0.23 6.94 -17.55
CA ASP A 56 0.76 6.12 -18.65
C ASP A 56 2.28 5.90 -18.51
N ASP A 57 2.99 6.85 -17.89
CA ASP A 57 4.43 6.79 -17.61
C ASP A 57 4.80 5.95 -16.37
N MET A 58 3.83 5.30 -15.70
CA MET A 58 4.10 4.56 -14.48
C MET A 58 4.91 3.29 -14.76
N GLU A 59 6.13 3.23 -14.24
CA GLU A 59 7.00 2.05 -14.36
C GLU A 59 6.34 0.83 -13.68
N CYS A 60 6.08 -0.21 -14.48
CA CYS A 60 5.52 -1.47 -14.03
C CYS A 60 6.55 -2.60 -14.18
N ILE A 61 6.52 -3.56 -13.27
CA ILE A 61 7.39 -4.73 -13.24
C ILE A 61 6.52 -5.97 -13.34
N ASP A 62 6.92 -6.88 -14.22
CA ASP A 62 6.36 -8.24 -14.31
C ASP A 62 6.88 -9.08 -13.15
N ILE A 63 5.96 -9.69 -12.40
CA ILE A 63 6.28 -10.63 -11.34
C ILE A 63 5.82 -12.02 -11.76
N PRO A 64 6.68 -13.06 -11.66
CA PRO A 64 6.26 -14.44 -11.88
C PRO A 64 5.02 -14.79 -11.06
N ASP A 65 4.07 -15.48 -11.67
CA ASP A 65 2.78 -15.87 -11.09
C ASP A 65 1.81 -14.71 -10.78
N HIS A 66 2.06 -13.51 -11.32
CA HIS A 66 1.10 -12.40 -11.26
C HIS A 66 0.48 -12.12 -12.64
N PRO A 67 -0.87 -12.03 -12.74
CA PRO A 67 -1.56 -12.01 -14.04
C PRO A 67 -1.36 -10.69 -14.81
N VAL A 68 -0.92 -9.63 -14.13
CA VAL A 68 -0.70 -8.30 -14.72
C VAL A 68 0.57 -7.67 -14.14
N PRO A 69 1.27 -6.83 -14.92
CA PRO A 69 2.37 -6.02 -14.39
C PRO A 69 1.89 -5.16 -13.22
N LEU A 70 2.70 -5.12 -12.16
CA LEU A 70 2.44 -4.27 -11.01
C LEU A 70 3.29 -3.00 -11.09
N PRO A 71 2.76 -1.85 -10.64
CA PRO A 71 3.59 -0.69 -10.38
C PRO A 71 4.82 -1.07 -9.55
N LYS A 72 5.99 -0.53 -9.92
CA LYS A 72 7.28 -0.89 -9.33
C LYS A 72 7.30 -0.89 -7.80
N GLU A 73 6.71 0.11 -7.16
CA GLU A 73 6.65 0.17 -5.69
C GLU A 73 5.86 -0.99 -5.08
N ILE A 74 4.72 -1.37 -5.68
CA ILE A 74 3.91 -2.51 -5.25
C ILE A 74 4.68 -3.81 -5.50
N ALA A 75 5.27 -3.94 -6.69
CA ALA A 75 6.03 -5.11 -7.10
C ALA A 75 7.20 -5.40 -6.15
N LEU A 76 8.04 -4.40 -5.89
CA LEU A 76 9.20 -4.54 -5.02
C LEU A 76 8.79 -4.80 -3.57
N THR A 77 7.75 -4.12 -3.09
CA THR A 77 7.26 -4.33 -1.71
C THR A 77 6.65 -5.72 -1.55
N PHE A 78 5.90 -6.20 -2.55
CA PHE A 78 5.36 -7.56 -2.58
C PHE A 78 6.48 -8.61 -2.56
N LEU A 79 7.52 -8.44 -3.40
CA LEU A 79 8.68 -9.33 -3.41
C LEU A 79 9.43 -9.32 -2.08
N ALA A 80 9.62 -8.14 -1.46
CA ALA A 80 10.25 -8.01 -0.15
C ALA A 80 9.42 -8.64 0.99
N ASN A 81 8.10 -8.76 0.80
CA ASN A 81 7.19 -9.43 1.72
C ASN A 81 7.01 -10.93 1.43
N LYS A 82 7.63 -11.48 0.36
CA LYS A 82 7.56 -12.93 0.10
C LYS A 82 8.45 -13.70 1.09
N GLY A 83 7.94 -14.83 1.56
CA GLY A 83 8.65 -15.71 2.47
C GLY A 83 8.37 -15.41 3.94
N HIS A 84 9.39 -15.54 4.80
CA HIS A 84 9.23 -15.32 6.23
C HIS A 84 9.08 -13.82 6.54
N ARG A 85 8.26 -13.50 7.54
CA ARG A 85 8.06 -12.12 7.97
C ARG A 85 9.36 -11.54 8.54
N VAL A 86 9.81 -10.42 7.98
CA VAL A 86 10.92 -9.63 8.51
C VAL A 86 10.35 -8.37 9.18
N PRO A 87 10.49 -8.19 10.51
CA PRO A 87 9.91 -7.05 11.24
C PRO A 87 10.36 -5.67 10.76
N GLU A 88 11.57 -5.58 10.21
CA GLU A 88 12.19 -4.34 9.72
C GLU A 88 11.67 -3.92 8.33
N ILE A 89 10.97 -4.81 7.63
CA ILE A 89 10.36 -4.54 6.33
C ILE A 89 8.89 -4.15 6.54
N ILE A 90 8.49 -3.03 5.96
CA ILE A 90 7.09 -2.60 6.00
C ILE A 90 6.23 -3.66 5.30
N ARG A 91 5.21 -4.12 6.01
CA ARG A 91 4.27 -5.11 5.49
C ARG A 91 3.33 -4.49 4.46
N LEU A 92 3.26 -5.09 3.27
CA LEU A 92 2.14 -4.88 2.36
C LEU A 92 0.96 -5.74 2.83
N LEU A 93 -0.20 -5.12 3.06
CA LEU A 93 -1.39 -5.83 3.52
C LEU A 93 -2.27 -6.26 2.36
N ASP A 94 -2.79 -5.27 1.62
CA ASP A 94 -3.80 -5.43 0.58
C ASP A 94 -3.49 -4.55 -0.64
#